data_AF-A0A6C0BU79-F1
#
_entry.id   AF-A0A6C0BU79-F1
#
_cell.length_a   1.000
_cell.length_b   1.000
_cell.length_c   1.000
_cell.angle_alpha   90.00
_cell.angle_beta   90.00
_cell.angle_gamma   90.00
#
_symmetry.space_group_name_H-M   'P 1'
#
loop_
_entity.id
_entity.type
_entity.pdbx_description
1 polymer ?
#
loop_
_entity_poly.entity_id
_entity_poly.type
_entity_poly.pdbx_seq_one_letter_code
_entity_poly.pdbx_strand_id
1 'polypeptide(L)'
;MSSIFELNKEIEEIGDKINLDDLYEKKKQTDLNKLENYKKILKRIHLKIKNASRQKNDNQFLWFVVPETILGVPNYDQAACIAFVLDKLDDNGFLVKYIHPNTIFISWKHWVPGYVRNEIKKKTGVSVDGYGEVVGTIDGENIESRDPNNIIFTPKNDKKTDKGKDFKSIKSYKPTGSIYNNDLLSKFQK
;
A
#
# COMPACT_ATOMS: atom_id res chain seq x y z
N MET A 1 -26.80 45.91 3.85
CA MET A 1 -28.11 46.56 3.96
C MET A 1 -28.61 46.72 2.54
N SER A 2 -29.45 45.79 2.07
CA SER A 2 -30.06 45.88 0.73
C SER A 2 -31.13 46.98 0.76
N SER A 3 -31.08 47.88 -0.21
CA SER A 3 -32.04 48.99 -0.33
C SER A 3 -33.34 48.46 -0.93
N ILE A 4 -34.49 48.97 -0.48
CA ILE A 4 -35.81 48.54 -0.95
C ILE A 4 -35.99 48.74 -2.48
N PHE A 5 -35.20 49.65 -3.07
CA PHE A 5 -35.15 49.88 -4.51
C PHE A 5 -34.38 48.82 -5.30
N GLU A 6 -33.41 48.14 -4.69
CA GLU A 6 -32.68 47.03 -5.35
C GLU A 6 -33.57 45.79 -5.48
N LEU A 7 -34.42 45.53 -4.48
CA LEU A 7 -35.39 44.43 -4.49
C LEU A 7 -36.40 44.52 -5.63
N ASN A 8 -36.96 45.71 -5.90
CA ASN A 8 -37.91 45.87 -7.01
C ASN A 8 -37.26 45.67 -8.38
N LYS A 9 -35.97 46.01 -8.52
CA LYS A 9 -35.21 45.78 -9.76
C LYS A 9 -34.90 44.29 -9.97
N GLU A 10 -34.56 43.56 -8.91
CA GLU A 10 -34.37 42.10 -8.97
C GLU A 10 -35.67 41.38 -9.34
N ILE A 11 -36.82 41.86 -8.88
CA ILE A 11 -38.14 41.30 -9.21
C ILE A 11 -38.48 41.49 -10.70
N GLU A 12 -38.11 42.61 -11.31
CA GLU A 12 -38.33 42.85 -12.75
C GLU A 12 -37.38 42.04 -13.65
N GLU A 13 -36.19 41.67 -13.17
CA GLU A 13 -35.24 40.80 -13.91
C GLU A 13 -35.61 39.31 -13.86
N ILE A 14 -36.34 38.87 -12.84
CA ILE A 14 -36.85 37.50 -12.73
C ILE A 14 -38.07 37.39 -13.66
N GLY A 15 -37.86 36.98 -14.91
CA GLY A 15 -38.96 36.64 -15.81
C GLY A 15 -39.86 35.52 -15.25
N ASP A 16 -41.03 35.30 -15.86
CA ASP A 16 -42.07 34.35 -15.40
C ASP A 16 -41.58 32.90 -15.16
N LYS A 17 -40.40 32.53 -15.69
CA LYS A 17 -39.80 31.20 -15.53
C LYS A 17 -38.37 31.33 -15.01
N ILE A 18 -38.11 30.64 -13.89
CA ILE A 18 -36.78 30.49 -13.30
C ILE A 18 -36.10 29.20 -13.80
N ASN A 19 -34.80 29.26 -14.07
CA ASN A 19 -34.01 28.06 -14.33
C ASN A 19 -33.75 27.33 -13.01
N LEU A 20 -34.11 26.05 -12.95
CA LEU A 20 -33.93 25.22 -11.75
C LEU A 20 -32.46 24.96 -11.44
N ASP A 21 -31.58 24.95 -12.43
CA ASP A 21 -30.15 24.67 -12.24
C ASP A 21 -29.42 25.81 -11.53
N ASP A 22 -29.80 27.06 -11.80
CA ASP A 22 -29.20 28.26 -11.21
C ASP A 22 -29.42 28.29 -9.68
N LEU A 23 -30.49 27.65 -9.20
CA LEU A 23 -30.77 27.49 -7.78
C LEU A 23 -29.72 26.64 -7.05
N TYR A 24 -28.98 25.79 -7.77
CA TYR A 24 -27.97 24.89 -7.21
C TYR A 24 -26.54 25.39 -7.36
N GLU A 25 -26.29 26.49 -8.05
CA GLU A 25 -24.92 27.01 -8.27
C GLU A 25 -24.19 27.29 -6.95
N LYS A 26 -24.85 27.96 -6.00
CA LYS A 26 -24.26 28.25 -4.68
C LYS A 26 -23.89 26.98 -3.91
N LYS A 27 -24.73 25.95 -3.99
CA LYS A 27 -24.47 24.64 -3.37
C LYS A 27 -23.26 23.97 -4.00
N LYS A 28 -23.23 23.91 -5.34
CA LYS A 28 -22.11 23.38 -6.11
C LYS A 28 -20.80 24.09 -5.76
N GLN A 29 -20.80 25.42 -5.71
CA GLN A 29 -19.62 26.21 -5.34
C GLN A 29 -19.14 25.89 -3.92
N THR A 30 -20.07 25.74 -2.98
CA THR A 30 -19.75 25.36 -1.59
C THR A 30 -19.12 23.96 -1.53
N ASP A 31 -19.64 23.00 -2.27
CA ASP A 31 -19.12 21.63 -2.29
C ASP A 31 -17.75 21.53 -2.98
N LEU A 32 -17.53 22.30 -4.05
CA LEU A 32 -16.20 22.45 -4.66
C LEU A 32 -15.19 23.05 -3.68
N ASN A 33 -15.57 24.10 -2.94
CA ASN A 33 -14.70 24.71 -1.93
C ASN A 33 -14.34 23.73 -0.81
N LYS A 34 -15.28 22.90 -0.34
CA LYS A 34 -15.01 21.83 0.64
C LYS A 34 -13.97 20.85 0.10
N LEU A 35 -14.15 20.39 -1.14
CA LEU A 35 -13.22 19.46 -1.78
C LEU A 35 -11.81 20.05 -1.91
N GLU A 36 -11.70 21.32 -2.29
CA GLU A 36 -10.41 22.01 -2.33
C GLU A 36 -9.73 22.08 -0.97
N ASN A 37 -10.49 22.33 0.10
CA ASN A 37 -9.96 22.37 1.45
C ASN A 37 -9.45 21.00 1.90
N TYR A 38 -10.19 19.92 1.62
CA TYR A 38 -9.72 18.56 1.91
C TYR A 38 -8.44 18.22 1.12
N LYS A 39 -8.36 18.61 -0.15
CA LYS A 39 -7.14 18.47 -0.95
C LYS A 39 -5.95 19.25 -0.37
N LYS A 40 -6.18 20.44 0.22
CA LYS A 40 -5.12 21.21 0.90
C LYS A 40 -4.59 20.46 2.13
N ILE A 41 -5.46 19.86 2.94
CA ILE A 41 -5.05 19.03 4.09
C ILE A 41 -4.26 17.81 3.63
N LEU A 42 -4.73 17.10 2.59
CA LEU A 42 -4.02 15.96 2.02
C LEU A 42 -2.60 16.34 1.56
N LYS A 43 -2.44 17.47 0.86
CA LYS A 43 -1.11 18.00 0.45
C LYS A 43 -0.20 18.27 1.65
N ARG A 44 -0.74 18.83 2.75
CA ARG A 44 0.03 19.06 3.98
C ARG A 44 0.52 17.75 4.60
N ILE A 45 -0.32 16.71 4.60
CA ILE A 45 0.04 15.38 5.08
C ILE A 45 1.19 14.80 4.25
N HIS A 46 1.09 14.82 2.93
CA HIS A 46 2.18 14.34 2.06
C HIS A 46 3.51 15.07 2.28
N LEU A 47 3.46 16.40 2.49
CA LEU A 47 4.66 17.17 2.85
C LEU A 47 5.24 16.74 4.20
N LYS A 48 4.39 16.49 5.20
CA LYS A 48 4.82 15.99 6.52
C LYS A 48 5.43 14.59 6.42
N ILE A 49 4.84 13.70 5.62
CA ILE A 49 5.38 12.36 5.34
C ILE A 49 6.78 12.47 4.72
N LYS A 50 6.93 13.29 3.67
CA LYS A 50 8.22 13.51 2.99
C LYS A 50 9.27 14.12 3.89
N ASN A 51 8.88 15.01 4.80
CA ASN A 51 9.79 15.59 5.77
C ASN A 51 10.18 14.58 6.86
N ALA A 52 9.24 13.79 7.35
CA ALA A 52 9.49 12.74 8.34
C ALA A 52 10.45 11.67 7.80
N SER A 53 10.26 11.22 6.56
CA SER A 53 11.12 10.23 5.93
C SER A 53 12.56 10.70 5.74
N ARG A 54 12.79 12.02 5.61
CA ARG A 54 14.13 12.61 5.53
C ARG A 54 14.81 12.77 6.89
N GLN A 55 14.04 13.01 7.94
CA GLN A 55 14.58 13.30 9.26
C GLN A 55 14.89 12.02 10.06
N LYS A 56 14.09 10.97 9.89
CA LYS A 56 14.20 9.74 10.68
C LYS A 56 14.27 8.53 9.75
N ASN A 57 15.50 8.05 9.50
CA ASN A 57 15.70 6.88 8.64
C ASN A 57 15.11 5.59 9.23
N ASP A 58 15.03 5.49 10.56
CA ASP A 58 14.61 4.27 11.27
C ASP A 58 13.09 4.20 11.50
N ASN A 59 12.40 5.35 11.48
CA ASN A 59 10.96 5.43 11.76
C ASN A 59 10.18 5.76 10.48
N GLN A 60 9.58 4.75 9.86
CA GLN A 60 8.75 4.89 8.65
C GLN A 60 7.25 5.03 8.97
N PHE A 61 6.92 5.90 9.93
CA PHE A 61 5.54 6.22 10.32
C PHE A 61 5.37 7.70 10.68
N LEU A 62 4.13 8.17 10.68
CA LEU A 62 3.74 9.52 11.02
C LEU A 62 2.41 9.53 11.79
N TRP A 63 2.37 10.31 12.85
CA TRP A 63 1.14 10.70 13.55
C TRP A 63 0.75 12.09 13.07
N PHE A 64 -0.45 12.21 12.51
CA PHE A 64 -0.97 13.48 12.01
C PHE A 64 -2.27 13.84 12.73
N VAL A 65 -2.29 15.01 13.36
CA VAL A 65 -3.48 15.57 13.99
C VAL A 65 -4.22 16.42 12.97
N VAL A 66 -5.46 16.05 12.63
CA VAL A 66 -6.31 16.81 11.73
C VAL A 66 -6.92 17.98 12.49
N PRO A 67 -6.75 19.24 12.02
CA PRO A 67 -7.36 20.40 12.67
C PRO A 67 -8.88 20.24 12.80
N GLU A 68 -9.44 20.64 13.93
CA GLU A 68 -10.90 20.67 14.16
C GLU A 68 -11.57 21.83 13.44
N THR A 69 -10.87 22.96 13.30
CA THR A 69 -11.34 24.13 12.58
C THR A 69 -10.24 24.69 11.69
N ILE A 70 -10.63 25.32 10.58
CA ILE A 70 -9.71 25.99 9.66
C ILE A 70 -10.14 27.45 9.56
N LEU A 71 -9.23 28.37 9.87
CA LEU A 71 -9.49 29.80 9.78
C LEU A 71 -9.88 30.18 8.34
N GLY A 72 -11.00 30.87 8.19
CA GLY A 72 -11.53 31.30 6.89
C GLY A 72 -12.35 30.26 6.14
N VAL A 73 -12.60 29.07 6.72
CA VAL A 73 -13.51 28.07 6.15
C VAL A 73 -14.76 27.97 7.02
N PRO A 74 -15.93 28.42 6.54
CA PRO A 74 -17.18 28.25 7.28
C PRO A 74 -17.60 26.78 7.29
N ASN A 75 -18.16 26.31 8.41
CA ASN A 75 -18.75 24.98 8.55
C ASN A 75 -17.84 23.83 8.07
N TYR A 76 -16.59 23.83 8.52
CA TYR A 76 -15.65 22.75 8.21
C TYR A 76 -16.08 21.45 8.91
N ASP A 77 -16.30 20.41 8.11
CA ASP A 77 -16.59 19.06 8.59
C ASP A 77 -15.29 18.26 8.71
N GLN A 78 -14.85 18.09 9.95
CA GLN A 78 -13.64 17.36 10.26
C GLN A 78 -13.78 15.86 9.96
N ALA A 79 -14.93 15.25 10.24
CA ALA A 79 -15.14 13.82 10.06
C ALA A 79 -15.10 13.45 8.57
N ALA A 80 -15.78 14.25 7.73
CA ALA A 80 -15.73 14.09 6.28
C ALA A 80 -14.32 14.31 5.72
N CYS A 81 -13.56 15.27 6.27
CA CYS A 81 -12.17 15.48 5.87
C CYS A 81 -11.28 14.27 6.24
N ILE A 82 -11.45 13.70 7.43
CA ILE A 82 -10.70 12.52 7.87
C ILE A 82 -11.00 11.35 6.94
N ALA A 83 -12.28 11.05 6.69
CA ALA A 83 -12.70 9.98 5.78
C ALA A 83 -12.07 10.16 4.39
N PHE A 84 -12.19 11.36 3.80
CA PHE A 84 -11.58 11.66 2.50
C PHE A 84 -10.06 11.42 2.48
N VAL A 85 -9.36 11.83 3.54
CA VAL A 85 -7.90 11.67 3.65
C VAL A 85 -7.52 10.20 3.82
N LEU A 86 -8.26 9.44 4.64
CA LEU A 86 -8.04 8.00 4.82
C LEU A 86 -8.13 7.28 3.47
N ASP A 87 -9.23 7.45 2.74
CA ASP A 87 -9.45 6.81 1.45
C ASP A 87 -8.33 7.16 0.46
N LYS A 88 -7.94 8.44 0.39
CA LYS A 88 -6.88 8.88 -0.53
C LYS A 88 -5.48 8.41 -0.14
N LEU A 89 -5.23 8.13 1.13
CA LEU A 89 -3.95 7.58 1.58
C LEU A 89 -3.91 6.07 1.41
N ASP A 90 -5.04 5.39 1.61
CA ASP A 90 -5.20 3.95 1.37
C ASP A 90 -5.07 3.61 -0.12
N ASP A 91 -5.70 4.41 -1.00
CA ASP A 91 -5.53 4.35 -2.47
C ASP A 91 -4.06 4.43 -2.91
N ASN A 92 -3.21 5.14 -2.14
CA ASN A 92 -1.79 5.30 -2.41
C ASN A 92 -0.93 4.13 -1.86
N GLY A 93 -1.52 3.17 -1.15
CA GLY A 93 -0.83 2.02 -0.55
C GLY A 93 -0.18 2.30 0.81
N PHE A 94 -0.52 3.41 1.47
CA PHE A 94 -0.11 3.64 2.86
C PHE A 94 -0.96 2.79 3.80
N LEU A 95 -0.36 2.34 4.90
CA LEU A 95 -1.12 1.72 5.98
C LEU A 95 -1.66 2.82 6.88
N VAL A 96 -2.97 3.00 6.91
CA VAL A 96 -3.62 4.13 7.60
C VAL A 96 -4.59 3.64 8.65
N LYS A 97 -4.61 4.28 9.83
CA LYS A 97 -5.57 4.00 10.89
C LYS A 97 -6.05 5.29 11.54
N TYR A 98 -7.35 5.39 11.78
CA TYR A 98 -7.95 6.49 12.54
C TYR A 98 -7.93 6.20 14.04
N ILE A 99 -7.54 7.20 14.82
CA ILE A 99 -7.42 7.14 16.27
C ILE A 99 -8.14 8.36 16.84
N HIS A 100 -9.16 8.10 17.66
CA HIS A 100 -9.99 9.12 18.29
C HIS A 100 -9.14 10.06 19.16
N PRO A 101 -9.37 11.40 19.14
CA PRO A 101 -10.50 12.09 18.49
C PRO A 101 -10.26 12.60 17.06
N ASN A 102 -9.03 12.88 16.66
CA ASN A 102 -8.74 13.57 15.40
C ASN A 102 -7.38 13.16 14.79
N THR A 103 -6.84 12.04 15.24
CA THR A 103 -5.49 11.61 14.88
C THR A 103 -5.53 10.52 13.82
N ILE A 104 -4.66 10.66 12.82
CA ILE A 104 -4.44 9.66 11.78
C ILE A 104 -3.03 9.12 11.94
N PHE A 105 -2.94 7.81 12.10
CA PHE A 105 -1.70 7.06 12.02
C PHE A 105 -1.45 6.65 10.57
N ILE A 106 -0.26 6.94 10.07
CA ILE A 106 0.17 6.64 8.70
C ILE A 106 1.51 5.91 8.77
N SER A 107 1.62 4.77 8.10
CA SER A 107 2.84 3.97 8.03
C SER A 107 3.15 3.55 6.60
N TRP A 108 4.43 3.53 6.25
CA TRP A 108 4.96 2.98 5.00
C TRP A 108 6.10 1.99 5.26
N LYS A 109 6.21 1.47 6.50
CA LYS A 109 7.24 0.51 6.90
C LYS A 109 7.12 -0.83 6.18
N HIS A 110 5.91 -1.20 5.75
CA HIS A 110 5.64 -2.44 5.02
C HIS A 110 6.17 -2.43 3.58
N TRP A 111 6.50 -1.25 3.03
CA TRP A 111 6.97 -1.14 1.66
C TRP A 111 8.46 -1.46 1.54
N VAL A 112 8.79 -2.43 0.68
CA VAL A 112 10.16 -2.85 0.38
C VAL A 112 10.71 -2.03 -0.79
N PRO A 113 11.76 -1.21 -0.56
CA PRO A 113 12.35 -0.39 -1.62
C PRO A 113 12.95 -1.23 -2.76
N GLY A 114 12.96 -0.68 -3.98
CA GLY A 114 13.47 -1.37 -5.17
C GLY A 114 14.94 -1.81 -5.06
N TYR A 115 15.79 -1.05 -4.37
CA TYR A 115 17.20 -1.44 -4.18
C TYR A 115 17.33 -2.73 -3.36
N VAL A 116 16.52 -2.89 -2.30
CA VAL A 116 16.49 -4.11 -1.48
C VAL A 116 15.99 -5.29 -2.31
N ARG A 117 14.93 -5.09 -3.11
CA ARG A 117 14.39 -6.14 -4.00
C ARG A 117 15.42 -6.62 -5.01
N ASN A 118 16.19 -5.69 -5.59
CA ASN A 118 17.27 -6.03 -6.52
C ASN A 118 18.40 -6.82 -5.85
N GLU A 119 18.75 -6.48 -4.61
CA GLU A 119 19.75 -7.24 -3.85
C GLU A 119 19.26 -8.64 -3.50
N ILE A 120 18.01 -8.80 -3.08
CA ILE A 120 17.40 -10.11 -2.82
C ILE A 120 17.47 -10.96 -4.09
N LYS A 121 17.01 -10.41 -5.22
CA LYS A 121 17.06 -11.12 -6.52
C LYS A 121 18.46 -11.56 -6.91
N LYS A 122 19.48 -10.73 -6.68
CA LYS A 122 20.89 -11.10 -6.96
C LYS A 122 21.40 -12.22 -6.05
N LYS A 123 21.00 -12.22 -4.77
CA LYS A 123 21.49 -13.17 -3.76
C LYS A 123 20.75 -14.50 -3.78
N THR A 124 19.43 -14.48 -3.94
CA THR A 124 18.58 -15.67 -3.83
C THR A 124 18.04 -16.16 -5.18
N GLY A 125 18.17 -15.37 -6.25
CA GLY A 125 17.57 -15.68 -7.56
C GLY A 125 16.05 -15.48 -7.62
N VAL A 126 15.43 -15.14 -6.49
CA VAL A 126 13.97 -15.01 -6.35
C VAL A 126 13.56 -13.55 -6.56
N SER A 127 12.54 -13.30 -7.37
CA SER A 127 11.96 -11.95 -7.51
C SER A 127 10.88 -11.74 -6.43
N VAL A 128 10.83 -10.55 -5.84
CA VAL A 128 9.96 -10.21 -4.71
C VAL A 128 9.21 -8.92 -5.03
N ASP A 129 7.95 -8.80 -4.60
CA ASP A 129 7.12 -7.61 -4.76
C ASP A 129 7.37 -6.54 -3.67
N GLY A 130 6.77 -5.36 -3.81
CA GLY A 130 6.87 -4.22 -2.91
C GLY A 130 6.33 -4.50 -1.52
N TYR A 131 5.46 -5.50 -1.38
CA TYR A 131 4.94 -5.97 -0.09
C TYR A 131 5.78 -7.10 0.52
N GLY A 132 6.86 -7.53 -0.14
CA GLY A 132 7.73 -8.61 0.35
C GLY A 132 7.28 -10.02 -0.05
N GLU A 133 6.24 -10.14 -0.89
CA GLU A 133 5.78 -11.43 -1.41
C GLU A 133 6.66 -11.92 -2.56
N VAL A 134 6.92 -13.22 -2.65
CA VAL A 134 7.72 -13.80 -3.73
C VAL A 134 6.88 -13.80 -5.02
N VAL A 135 7.38 -13.16 -6.06
CA VAL A 135 6.76 -13.13 -7.39
C VAL A 135 7.67 -13.88 -8.35
N GLY A 136 7.25 -15.08 -8.74
CA GLY A 136 7.95 -15.87 -9.75
C GLY A 136 7.43 -17.29 -9.82
N THR A 137 7.33 -17.82 -11.05
CA THR A 137 7.10 -19.24 -11.32
C THR A 137 8.43 -19.98 -11.18
N ILE A 138 8.56 -20.85 -10.19
CA ILE A 138 9.54 -21.93 -10.24
C ILE A 138 8.77 -23.11 -10.86
N ASP A 139 9.12 -23.46 -12.10
CA ASP A 139 8.66 -24.67 -12.80
C ASP A 139 7.13 -24.90 -12.90
N GLY A 140 6.38 -23.88 -13.29
CA GLY A 140 4.99 -24.06 -13.79
C GLY A 140 3.91 -24.28 -12.72
N GLU A 141 4.23 -24.19 -11.43
CA GLU A 141 3.23 -24.12 -10.36
C GLU A 141 3.16 -22.71 -9.78
N ASN A 142 1.93 -22.18 -9.66
CA ASN A 142 1.66 -20.95 -8.89
C ASN A 142 1.93 -21.27 -7.43
N ILE A 143 3.07 -20.81 -6.92
CA ILE A 143 3.42 -20.94 -5.50
C ILE A 143 2.65 -19.84 -4.75
N GLU A 144 1.35 -20.02 -4.55
CA GLU A 144 0.65 -19.37 -3.44
C GLU A 144 1.03 -20.12 -2.16
N SER A 145 2.16 -19.78 -1.55
CA SER A 145 2.49 -20.33 -0.23
C SER A 145 3.01 -19.27 0.72
N ARG A 146 2.22 -19.04 1.77
CA ARG A 146 2.47 -18.18 2.93
C ARG A 146 3.61 -18.68 3.84
N ASP A 147 4.38 -19.69 3.42
CA ASP A 147 5.35 -20.38 4.27
C ASP A 147 6.72 -20.55 3.56
N PRO A 148 7.77 -19.84 4.01
CA PRO A 148 9.11 -19.87 3.41
C PRO A 148 9.77 -21.26 3.40
N ASN A 149 9.29 -22.20 4.22
CA ASN A 149 9.88 -23.52 4.37
C ASN A 149 9.62 -24.44 3.16
N ASN A 150 8.58 -24.20 2.37
CA ASN A 150 8.26 -25.08 1.23
C ASN A 150 9.21 -24.90 0.03
N ILE A 151 9.97 -23.82 -0.04
CA ILE A 151 10.89 -23.53 -1.15
C ILE A 151 12.21 -24.32 -1.02
N ILE A 152 12.59 -24.72 0.20
CA ILE A 152 13.87 -25.39 0.48
C ILE A 152 13.80 -26.91 0.21
N PHE A 153 12.61 -27.50 0.18
CA PHE A 153 12.42 -28.96 0.14
C PHE A 153 11.97 -29.53 -1.20
N THR A 154 12.03 -28.80 -2.32
CA THR A 154 11.73 -29.40 -3.63
C THR A 154 12.93 -30.24 -4.11
N PRO A 155 12.86 -31.58 -4.11
CA PRO A 155 13.90 -32.38 -4.73
C PRO A 155 13.80 -32.18 -6.24
N LYS A 156 14.92 -31.88 -6.90
CA LYS A 156 14.99 -31.88 -8.37
C LYS A 156 14.58 -33.27 -8.87
N ASN A 157 13.37 -33.37 -9.41
CA ASN A 157 12.88 -34.57 -10.07
C ASN A 157 13.60 -34.72 -11.41
N ASP A 158 14.76 -35.38 -11.40
CA ASP A 158 15.30 -36.00 -12.60
C ASP A 158 14.34 -37.11 -13.03
N LYS A 159 13.45 -36.81 -13.98
CA LYS A 159 12.59 -37.79 -14.64
C LYS A 159 13.46 -38.80 -15.39
N LYS A 160 13.78 -39.93 -14.76
CA LYS A 160 14.19 -41.16 -15.45
C LYS A 160 12.96 -42.03 -15.68
N THR A 161 12.75 -42.37 -16.95
CA THR A 161 11.70 -43.24 -17.45
C THR A 161 11.83 -44.66 -16.86
N ASP A 162 10.71 -45.16 -16.34
CA ASP A 162 10.57 -46.46 -15.67
C ASP A 162 10.69 -47.61 -16.71
N LYS A 163 11.70 -48.46 -16.57
CA LYS A 163 11.76 -49.80 -17.18
C LYS A 163 12.01 -50.81 -16.07
N GLY A 164 11.05 -51.72 -15.86
CA GLY A 164 11.17 -53.03 -15.17
C GLY A 164 11.99 -53.06 -13.87
N LYS A 165 11.31 -53.08 -12.72
CA LYS A 165 11.96 -53.11 -11.40
C LYS A 165 12.48 -54.51 -11.03
N ASP A 166 13.78 -54.74 -11.26
CA ASP A 166 14.54 -55.70 -10.46
C ASP A 166 14.82 -55.08 -9.08
N PHE A 167 14.31 -55.71 -8.02
CA PHE A 167 14.53 -55.23 -6.64
C PHE A 167 16.00 -55.40 -6.26
N LYS A 168 16.69 -54.28 -6.00
CA LYS A 168 18.05 -54.31 -5.45
C LYS A 168 18.00 -54.57 -3.94
N SER A 169 18.88 -55.44 -3.45
CA SER A 169 19.04 -55.70 -2.02
C SER A 169 19.39 -54.41 -1.26
N ILE A 170 18.81 -54.23 -0.06
CA ILE A 170 18.97 -53.05 0.80
C ILE A 170 20.45 -52.67 1.03
N LYS A 171 21.37 -53.65 0.98
CA LYS A 171 22.81 -53.43 1.12
C LYS A 171 23.43 -52.59 -0.01
N SER A 172 22.80 -52.45 -1.17
CA SER A 172 23.34 -51.66 -2.29
C SER A 172 22.88 -50.21 -2.32
N TYR A 173 22.12 -49.75 -1.31
CA TYR A 173 21.68 -48.36 -1.23
C TYR A 173 22.88 -47.44 -0.96
N LYS A 174 23.23 -46.61 -1.94
CA LYS A 174 24.14 -45.48 -1.77
C LYS A 174 23.31 -44.19 -1.79
N PRO A 175 23.29 -43.40 -0.70
CA PRO A 175 22.52 -42.16 -0.68
C PRO A 175 23.12 -41.16 -1.67
N THR A 176 22.37 -40.81 -2.72
CA THR A 176 22.77 -39.84 -3.75
C THR A 176 22.32 -38.42 -3.40
N GLY A 177 22.64 -37.97 -2.18
CA GLY A 177 22.41 -36.61 -1.72
C GLY A 177 23.73 -35.93 -1.37
N SER A 178 23.97 -34.73 -1.91
CA SER A 178 25.19 -33.93 -1.69
C SER A 178 25.48 -33.57 -0.23
N ILE A 179 24.58 -33.91 0.70
CA ILE A 179 24.65 -33.59 2.13
C ILE A 179 25.49 -34.62 2.90
N TYR A 180 25.56 -35.87 2.42
CA TYR A 180 26.28 -36.97 3.10
C TYR A 180 27.44 -37.50 2.25
N ASN A 181 28.04 -36.66 1.42
CA ASN A 181 29.22 -37.07 0.66
C ASN A 181 30.39 -37.18 1.65
N ASN A 182 30.81 -38.40 1.97
CA ASN A 182 31.87 -38.68 2.94
C ASN A 182 33.20 -37.95 2.62
N ASP A 183 33.41 -37.56 1.36
CA ASP A 183 34.56 -36.74 0.93
C ASP A 183 34.61 -35.34 1.56
N LEU A 184 33.47 -34.80 1.98
CA LEU A 184 33.42 -33.54 2.73
C LEU A 184 33.68 -33.77 4.23
N LEU A 185 33.23 -34.89 4.78
CA LEU A 185 33.46 -35.24 6.19
C LEU A 185 34.91 -35.64 6.47
N SER A 186 35.57 -36.32 5.52
CA SER A 186 36.94 -36.80 5.68
C SER A 186 37.97 -35.67 5.81
N LYS A 187 37.66 -34.47 5.30
CA LYS A 187 38.48 -33.27 5.49
C LYS A 187 38.43 -32.70 6.91
N PHE A 188 37.43 -33.08 7.71
CA PHE A 188 37.26 -32.63 9.10
C PHE A 188 37.72 -33.66 10.13
N GLN A 189 38.00 -34.89 9.72
CA GLN A 189 38.64 -35.89 10.58
C GLN A 189 40.16 -35.77 10.42
N LYS A 190 40.83 -35.56 11.56
CA LYS A 190 42.27 -35.36 11.68
C LYS A 190 43.00 -36.69 11.78
#